data_AF-A0A1H7ZW69-F1
#
_entry.id   AF-A0A1H7ZW69-F1
#
_cell.length_a   1.000
_cell.length_b   1.000
_cell.length_c   1.000
_cell.angle_alpha   90.00
_cell.angle_beta   90.00
_cell.angle_gamma   90.00
#
_symmetry.space_group_name_H-M   'P 1'
#
loop_
_entity.id
_entity.type
_entity.pdbx_description
1 polymer ?
#
loop_
_entity_poly.entity_id
_entity_poly.type
_entity_poly.pdbx_seq_one_letter_code
_entity_poly.pdbx_strand_id
1 'polypeptide(L)'
;MKKMIVVMMLLLVCGLIIFGKQYAAKENEVNEQGPKQADQPQSQSQSQSQSQSGPKQTVLTLDKDDIYKGDLLLVNAQHSVPKGYKVSDVINLFEHQDLLNGFGILDNTVELPMDMLNRFDEMIGAAEKDGVSHFLINSGYRDKAKQAELYDKLGSDQANPPGYSEHNLGLSMDIGSTLGAMKSSPEGEWLKKNAWKHGFVVRYPEDKTDITGIMYEPWHFRYVGLPHSAIMNEYDFVLEEYLAYLKEQSSIHAEVAGKMYTISYYPIKGKLELVVPSDGSYTISGDNRDGVIVTTWEDDSSSKKVAG
;
A
#
# COMPACT_ATOMS: atom_id res chain seq x y z
N MET A 1 26.09 -52.11 -14.05
CA MET A 1 26.04 -52.72 -15.39
C MET A 1 25.29 -51.78 -16.33
N LYS A 2 25.93 -51.40 -17.44
CA LYS A 2 25.49 -50.57 -18.60
C LYS A 2 25.12 -49.10 -18.30
N LYS A 3 25.98 -48.08 -18.52
CA LYS A 3 26.49 -47.44 -19.77
C LYS A 3 25.35 -46.84 -20.63
N MET A 4 25.38 -45.65 -21.24
CA MET A 4 26.35 -44.56 -21.47
C MET A 4 25.62 -43.40 -22.18
N ILE A 5 25.95 -42.15 -21.84
CA ILE A 5 26.25 -40.97 -22.70
C ILE A 5 25.82 -41.03 -24.18
N VAL A 6 25.07 -40.00 -24.64
CA VAL A 6 25.27 -39.33 -25.95
C VAL A 6 24.98 -37.83 -25.81
N VAL A 7 25.95 -37.01 -26.23
CA VAL A 7 25.99 -35.54 -26.31
C VAL A 7 26.18 -35.15 -27.78
N MET A 8 25.64 -33.98 -28.19
CA MET A 8 25.96 -33.17 -29.40
C MET A 8 25.49 -33.73 -30.77
N MET A 9 25.02 -32.97 -31.78
CA MET A 9 25.12 -31.54 -32.13
C MET A 9 24.20 -31.21 -33.35
N LEU A 10 24.10 -29.90 -33.69
CA LEU A 10 23.56 -29.20 -34.89
C LEU A 10 22.10 -28.72 -34.84
N LEU A 11 21.80 -27.42 -34.68
CA LEU A 11 22.03 -26.19 -35.49
C LEU A 11 21.00 -25.97 -36.63
N LEU A 12 20.53 -24.72 -36.67
CA LEU A 12 19.88 -23.98 -37.77
C LEU A 12 18.40 -24.26 -38.08
N VAL A 13 17.52 -23.40 -37.55
CA VAL A 13 16.59 -22.61 -38.39
C VAL A 13 16.44 -21.21 -37.79
N CYS A 14 16.89 -20.21 -38.55
CA CYS A 14 16.64 -18.79 -38.38
C CYS A 14 15.25 -18.39 -38.92
N GLY A 15 14.67 -17.33 -38.35
CA GLY A 15 13.50 -16.64 -38.88
C GLY A 15 12.81 -15.78 -37.80
N LEU A 16 13.44 -14.70 -37.33
CA LEU A 16 13.16 -13.31 -37.74
C LEU A 16 11.69 -12.90 -37.67
N ILE A 17 11.25 -12.35 -36.53
CA ILE A 17 10.33 -11.19 -36.49
C ILE A 17 10.75 -10.31 -35.30
N ILE A 18 11.56 -9.28 -35.59
CA ILE A 18 11.75 -8.12 -34.71
C ILE A 18 11.17 -6.93 -35.48
N PHE A 19 10.03 -6.41 -35.04
CA PHE A 19 9.51 -5.13 -35.52
C PHE A 19 10.07 -4.04 -34.59
N GLY A 20 11.16 -3.40 -35.03
CA GLY A 20 11.63 -2.14 -34.48
C GLY A 20 10.83 -0.98 -35.08
N LYS A 21 10.29 -0.10 -34.22
CA LYS A 21 9.83 1.24 -34.61
C LYS A 21 10.91 2.26 -34.25
N GLN A 22 11.40 2.93 -35.29
CA GLN A 22 12.38 4.01 -35.30
C GLN A 22 11.94 5.20 -34.44
N TYR A 23 12.84 5.66 -33.57
CA TYR A 23 12.94 7.06 -33.16
C TYR A 23 14.23 7.62 -33.74
N ALA A 24 14.10 8.69 -34.53
CA ALA A 24 15.22 9.39 -35.16
C ALA A 24 15.83 10.40 -34.17
N ALA A 25 17.08 10.17 -33.77
CA ALA A 25 17.94 11.17 -33.16
C ALA A 25 18.70 11.91 -34.26
N LYS A 26 18.73 13.24 -34.18
CA LYS A 26 19.49 14.12 -35.07
C LYS A 26 20.71 14.59 -34.29
N GLU A 27 21.86 13.99 -34.56
CA GLU A 27 23.18 14.52 -34.16
C GLU A 27 23.73 15.36 -35.31
N ASN A 28 24.25 16.55 -34.99
CA ASN A 28 25.05 17.36 -35.90
C ASN A 28 26.49 17.35 -35.41
N GLU A 29 27.39 17.06 -36.34
CA GLU A 29 28.82 16.90 -36.17
C GLU A 29 29.56 18.18 -35.75
N VAL A 30 30.63 17.94 -35.01
CA VAL A 30 31.69 18.85 -34.59
C VAL A 30 32.59 19.19 -35.79
N ASN A 31 33.04 20.45 -35.89
CA ASN A 31 34.25 20.78 -36.62
C ASN A 31 35.15 21.67 -35.76
N GLU A 32 36.36 21.19 -35.47
CA GLU A 32 37.41 21.87 -34.73
C GLU A 32 38.14 22.88 -35.61
N GLN A 33 38.48 24.04 -35.04
CA GLN A 33 39.74 24.75 -35.29
C GLN A 33 39.89 25.90 -34.27
N GLY A 34 40.83 25.76 -33.33
CA GLY A 34 41.44 26.91 -32.61
C GLY A 34 42.69 27.41 -33.35
N PRO A 35 43.52 28.32 -32.80
CA PRO A 35 43.42 29.02 -31.50
C PRO A 35 43.69 30.54 -31.58
N LYS A 36 43.45 31.30 -30.49
CA LYS A 36 44.41 32.25 -29.86
C LYS A 36 43.82 33.03 -28.66
N GLN A 37 44.76 33.48 -27.84
CA GLN A 37 44.74 33.85 -26.42
C GLN A 37 44.44 35.33 -26.12
N ALA A 38 44.10 35.62 -24.85
CA ALA A 38 44.13 36.90 -24.11
C ALA A 38 43.04 37.94 -24.50
N ASP A 39 42.33 38.65 -23.62
CA ASP A 39 42.63 39.21 -22.29
C ASP A 39 41.34 39.39 -21.43
N GLN A 40 41.48 39.47 -20.09
CA GLN A 40 40.44 39.97 -19.16
C GLN A 40 40.25 41.49 -19.27
N PRO A 41 39.06 42.02 -18.90
CA PRO A 41 39.02 42.75 -17.62
C PRO A 41 37.82 42.40 -16.72
N GLN A 42 38.07 42.43 -15.40
CA GLN A 42 37.07 42.46 -14.33
C GLN A 42 36.12 43.66 -14.46
N SER A 43 34.82 43.45 -14.20
CA SER A 43 34.04 44.32 -13.32
C SER A 43 32.70 43.69 -12.88
N GLN A 44 32.62 43.45 -11.57
CA GLN A 44 31.52 43.68 -10.63
C GLN A 44 30.04 43.40 -11.01
N SER A 45 29.47 42.53 -10.16
CA SER A 45 28.14 42.63 -9.54
C SER A 45 26.89 42.50 -10.43
N GLN A 46 26.23 41.35 -10.30
CA GLN A 46 24.92 41.32 -9.62
C GLN A 46 24.58 39.89 -9.19
N SER A 47 24.56 39.70 -7.89
CA SER A 47 23.98 38.53 -7.22
C SER A 47 22.47 38.54 -7.47
N GLN A 48 21.99 37.76 -8.42
CA GLN A 48 20.59 37.32 -8.43
C GLN A 48 20.52 36.04 -7.61
N SER A 49 20.22 36.18 -6.32
CA SER A 49 19.66 35.10 -5.53
C SER A 49 18.29 34.75 -6.12
N GLN A 50 18.26 33.78 -7.04
CA GLN A 50 17.04 33.04 -7.30
C GLN A 50 16.73 32.26 -6.03
N SER A 51 15.82 32.80 -5.22
CA SER A 51 15.16 32.02 -4.17
C SER A 51 14.33 30.94 -4.88
N GLN A 52 14.93 29.78 -5.10
CA GLN A 52 14.15 28.57 -5.32
C GLN A 52 13.36 28.34 -4.04
N SER A 53 12.08 28.70 -4.05
CA SER A 53 11.15 28.29 -3.00
C SER A 53 10.85 26.80 -3.20
N GLY A 54 11.83 25.97 -2.84
CA GLY A 54 11.59 24.54 -2.67
C GLY A 54 10.51 24.32 -1.59
N PRO A 55 9.81 23.19 -1.62
CA PRO A 55 8.84 22.85 -0.58
C PRO A 55 9.53 22.92 0.79
N LYS A 56 8.87 23.56 1.76
CA LYS A 56 9.41 23.67 3.12
C LYS A 56 9.53 22.27 3.72
N GLN A 57 10.70 21.97 4.30
CA GLN A 57 11.02 20.67 4.89
C GLN A 57 11.16 20.77 6.41
N THR A 58 10.89 19.67 7.11
CA THR A 58 11.12 19.52 8.55
C THR A 58 11.86 18.21 8.85
N VAL A 59 12.57 18.17 9.98
CA VAL A 59 13.23 16.95 10.46
C VAL A 59 12.24 16.18 11.35
N LEU A 60 12.10 14.90 11.04
CA LEU A 60 11.39 13.92 11.84
C LEU A 60 12.38 12.97 12.49
N THR A 61 12.19 12.68 13.77
CA THR A 61 12.97 11.68 14.50
C THR A 61 12.10 10.47 14.79
N LEU A 62 12.51 9.31 14.30
CA LEU A 62 11.90 8.01 14.55
C LEU A 62 12.81 7.15 15.43
N ASP A 63 12.23 6.18 16.13
CA ASP A 63 12.97 5.19 16.91
C ASP A 63 12.45 3.75 16.70
N LYS A 64 13.10 2.80 17.37
CA LYS A 64 12.81 1.36 17.25
C LYS A 64 11.36 0.97 17.57
N ASP A 65 10.60 1.80 18.29
CA ASP A 65 9.22 1.51 18.65
C ASP A 65 8.24 1.95 17.54
N ASP A 66 8.69 2.74 16.55
CA ASP A 66 7.88 3.15 15.40
C ASP A 66 7.66 2.03 14.38
N ILE A 67 8.44 0.94 14.43
CA ILE A 67 8.19 -0.26 13.59
C ILE A 67 6.87 -0.97 13.91
N TYR A 68 6.24 -0.61 15.03
CA TYR A 68 5.03 -1.23 15.56
C TYR A 68 3.77 -0.36 15.43
N LYS A 69 3.81 0.68 14.59
CA LYS A 69 2.71 1.62 14.37
C LYS A 69 2.39 1.75 12.88
N GLY A 70 1.15 2.12 12.56
CA GLY A 70 0.74 2.48 11.19
C GLY A 70 0.00 1.39 10.42
N ASP A 71 -0.36 1.71 9.18
CA ASP A 71 -1.31 0.94 8.36
C ASP A 71 -0.70 -0.31 7.69
N LEU A 72 0.63 -0.44 7.64
CA LEU A 72 1.38 -1.51 6.95
C LEU A 72 1.95 -2.59 7.87
N LEU A 73 1.46 -2.68 9.12
CA LEU A 73 1.89 -3.73 10.04
C LEU A 73 1.55 -5.12 9.49
N LEU A 74 2.57 -5.98 9.34
CA LEU A 74 2.37 -7.37 8.97
C LEU A 74 1.98 -8.19 10.19
N VAL A 75 0.74 -8.66 10.23
CA VAL A 75 0.27 -9.63 11.23
C VAL A 75 -0.12 -10.90 10.51
N ASN A 76 0.51 -12.00 10.89
CA ASN A 76 0.27 -13.34 10.34
C ASN A 76 0.78 -14.39 11.34
N ALA A 77 0.76 -15.68 11.00
CA ALA A 77 1.16 -16.76 11.90
C ALA A 77 2.59 -16.63 12.49
N GLN A 78 3.49 -15.88 11.86
CA GLN A 78 4.86 -15.65 12.32
C GLN A 78 5.04 -14.32 13.06
N HIS A 79 4.13 -13.36 12.86
CA HIS A 79 4.23 -12.00 13.41
C HIS A 79 2.95 -11.64 14.14
N SER A 80 3.01 -11.60 15.47
CA SER A 80 1.86 -11.17 16.27
C SER A 80 1.63 -9.67 16.17
N VAL A 81 0.42 -9.24 16.50
CA VAL A 81 0.10 -7.86 16.85
C VAL A 81 1.13 -7.33 17.86
N PRO A 82 1.64 -6.09 17.70
CA PRO A 82 2.60 -5.55 18.63
C PRO A 82 2.10 -5.55 20.07
N LYS A 83 3.01 -5.84 21.01
CA LYS A 83 2.66 -5.85 22.43
C LYS A 83 2.23 -4.46 22.88
N GLY A 84 1.03 -4.38 23.46
CA GLY A 84 0.47 -3.11 23.93
C GLY A 84 -0.06 -2.21 22.81
N TYR A 85 -0.20 -2.73 21.58
CA TYR A 85 -0.90 -2.03 20.51
C TYR A 85 -2.32 -1.69 20.97
N LYS A 86 -2.72 -0.43 20.77
CA LYS A 86 -4.03 0.07 21.14
C LYS A 86 -4.70 0.63 19.91
N VAL A 87 -5.94 0.23 19.72
CA VAL A 87 -6.82 0.82 18.72
C VAL A 87 -7.65 1.87 19.43
N SER A 88 -7.56 3.12 18.99
CA SER A 88 -8.36 4.23 19.50
C SER A 88 -9.72 4.29 18.79
N ASP A 89 -10.68 4.92 19.44
CA ASP A 89 -11.98 5.30 18.86
C ASP A 89 -12.72 4.15 18.18
N VAL A 90 -12.64 2.96 18.81
CA VAL A 90 -13.45 1.80 18.46
C VAL A 90 -14.87 2.04 18.95
N ILE A 91 -15.82 1.98 18.01
CA ILE A 91 -17.24 2.17 18.28
C ILE A 91 -18.02 0.90 17.99
N ASN A 92 -19.08 0.65 18.75
CA ASN A 92 -20.05 -0.39 18.43
C ASN A 92 -21.08 0.15 17.43
N LEU A 93 -21.14 -0.43 16.24
CA LEU A 93 -21.96 0.09 15.14
C LEU A 93 -23.47 -0.09 15.37
N PHE A 94 -23.88 -1.02 16.23
CA PHE A 94 -25.28 -1.21 16.57
C PHE A 94 -25.81 -0.12 17.51
N GLU A 95 -24.95 0.42 18.38
CA GLU A 95 -25.26 1.55 19.25
C GLU A 95 -25.23 2.90 18.49
N HIS A 96 -24.59 2.93 17.33
CA HIS A 96 -24.40 4.13 16.48
C HIS A 96 -25.01 3.95 15.08
N GLN A 97 -26.30 3.60 15.00
CA GLN A 97 -26.97 3.34 13.72
C GLN A 97 -27.04 4.56 12.79
N ASP A 98 -26.91 5.77 13.34
CA ASP A 98 -26.81 7.01 12.58
C ASP A 98 -25.56 7.10 11.69
N LEU A 99 -24.55 6.27 11.98
CA LEU A 99 -23.33 6.17 11.19
C LEU A 99 -23.39 5.10 10.09
N LEU A 100 -24.48 4.33 9.99
CA LEU A 100 -24.64 3.30 8.97
C LEU A 100 -25.13 3.91 7.65
N ASN A 101 -24.17 4.34 6.81
CA ASN A 101 -24.46 5.01 5.56
C ASN A 101 -24.30 4.10 4.33
N GLY A 102 -25.39 3.47 3.87
CA GLY A 102 -25.37 2.67 2.64
C GLY A 102 -24.91 1.22 2.82
N PHE A 103 -24.87 0.72 4.06
CA PHE A 103 -24.55 -0.67 4.39
C PHE A 103 -25.27 -1.09 5.68
N GLY A 104 -25.36 -2.41 5.91
CA GLY A 104 -25.87 -2.98 7.17
C GLY A 104 -24.78 -3.65 8.01
N ILE A 105 -25.16 -4.13 9.20
CA ILE A 105 -24.29 -4.92 10.08
C ILE A 105 -24.92 -6.29 10.32
N LEU A 106 -24.09 -7.32 10.43
CA LEU A 106 -24.58 -8.70 10.57
C LEU A 106 -25.21 -8.95 11.95
N ASP A 107 -24.62 -8.40 13.00
CA ASP A 107 -25.13 -8.53 14.36
C ASP A 107 -24.80 -7.28 15.22
N ASN A 108 -25.23 -7.30 16.48
CA ASN A 108 -25.09 -6.19 17.41
C ASN A 108 -23.71 -6.10 18.09
N THR A 109 -22.75 -6.95 17.70
CA THR A 109 -21.40 -7.02 18.28
C THR A 109 -20.33 -6.40 17.37
N VAL A 110 -20.71 -5.98 16.16
CA VAL A 110 -19.80 -5.39 15.18
C VAL A 110 -19.26 -4.07 15.71
N GLU A 111 -17.94 -4.06 15.90
CA GLU A 111 -17.16 -2.89 16.28
C GLU A 111 -16.20 -2.49 15.17
N LEU A 112 -15.93 -1.20 15.01
CA LEU A 112 -14.94 -0.71 14.05
C LEU A 112 -14.31 0.59 14.56
N PRO A 113 -13.01 0.85 14.29
CA PRO A 113 -12.44 2.16 14.54
C PRO A 113 -13.10 3.22 13.65
N MET A 114 -13.35 4.40 14.20
CA MET A 114 -14.00 5.50 13.46
C MET A 114 -13.28 5.82 12.14
N ASP A 115 -11.95 5.82 12.13
CA ASP A 115 -11.17 6.07 10.91
C ASP A 115 -11.38 4.99 9.84
N MET A 116 -11.51 3.73 10.25
CA MET A 116 -11.82 2.65 9.32
C MET A 116 -13.24 2.72 8.78
N LEU A 117 -14.20 3.17 9.61
CA LEU A 117 -15.56 3.43 9.17
C LEU A 117 -15.57 4.52 8.09
N ASN A 118 -14.89 5.65 8.33
CA ASN A 118 -14.79 6.73 7.35
C ASN A 118 -14.15 6.26 6.02
N ARG A 119 -13.07 5.46 6.10
CA ARG A 119 -12.41 4.86 4.92
C ARG A 119 -13.35 3.92 4.16
N PHE A 120 -14.15 3.13 4.88
CA PHE A 120 -15.13 2.23 4.30
C PHE A 120 -16.28 3.00 3.62
N ASP A 121 -16.81 4.03 4.28
CA ASP A 121 -17.86 4.92 3.75
C ASP A 121 -17.46 5.56 2.41
N GLU A 122 -16.22 6.03 2.28
CA GLU A 122 -15.70 6.55 1.01
C GLU A 122 -15.70 5.49 -0.10
N MET A 123 -15.30 4.25 0.23
CA MET A 123 -15.25 3.15 -0.73
C MET A 123 -16.65 2.74 -1.19
N ILE A 124 -17.60 2.55 -0.27
CA ILE A 124 -18.97 2.15 -0.64
C ILE A 124 -19.74 3.30 -1.29
N GLY A 125 -19.45 4.56 -0.98
CA GLY A 125 -19.99 5.70 -1.70
C GLY A 125 -19.52 5.79 -3.16
N ALA A 126 -18.36 5.21 -3.48
CA ALA A 126 -17.95 5.00 -4.87
C ALA A 126 -18.69 3.81 -5.52
N ALA A 127 -18.89 2.72 -4.77
CA ALA A 127 -19.66 1.57 -5.23
C ALA A 127 -21.12 1.92 -5.54
N GLU A 128 -21.74 2.77 -4.72
CA GLU A 128 -23.11 3.23 -4.91
C GLU A 128 -23.28 3.98 -6.25
N LYS A 129 -22.28 4.81 -6.63
CA LYS A 129 -22.26 5.51 -7.92
C LYS A 129 -22.19 4.54 -9.11
N ASP A 130 -21.65 3.35 -8.91
CA ASP A 130 -21.61 2.26 -9.86
C ASP A 130 -22.84 1.32 -9.76
N GLY A 131 -23.80 1.64 -8.89
CA GLY A 131 -25.03 0.87 -8.70
C GLY A 131 -24.90 -0.36 -7.79
N VAL A 132 -23.87 -0.42 -6.94
CA VAL A 132 -23.61 -1.52 -5.99
C VAL A 132 -23.78 -1.02 -4.56
N SER A 133 -24.73 -1.57 -3.80
CA SER A 133 -25.14 -0.99 -2.50
C SER A 133 -25.71 -1.98 -1.48
N HIS A 134 -25.53 -3.29 -1.68
CA HIS A 134 -26.08 -4.32 -0.78
C HIS A 134 -25.07 -4.81 0.28
N PHE A 135 -24.14 -3.95 0.70
CA PHE A 135 -23.04 -4.27 1.60
C PHE A 135 -23.50 -4.56 3.04
N LEU A 136 -22.77 -5.46 3.69
CA LEU A 136 -22.84 -5.72 5.13
C LEU A 136 -21.42 -5.69 5.73
N ILE A 137 -21.29 -5.30 6.99
CA ILE A 137 -20.10 -5.62 7.79
C ILE A 137 -20.44 -6.86 8.65
N ASN A 138 -19.70 -7.95 8.40
CA ASN A 138 -19.84 -9.19 9.14
C ASN A 138 -18.97 -9.20 10.41
N SER A 139 -17.76 -8.65 10.32
CA SER A 139 -16.86 -8.54 11.46
C SER A 139 -15.87 -7.39 11.25
N GLY A 140 -15.68 -6.54 12.26
CA GLY A 140 -14.70 -5.46 12.23
C GLY A 140 -13.58 -5.70 13.25
N TYR A 141 -13.33 -4.75 14.14
CA TYR A 141 -12.36 -4.91 15.22
C TYR A 141 -12.76 -6.05 16.17
N ARG A 142 -11.76 -6.88 16.51
CA ARG A 142 -11.87 -7.87 17.59
C ARG A 142 -10.69 -7.65 18.51
N ASP A 143 -10.92 -7.42 19.80
CA ASP A 143 -9.83 -7.40 20.77
C ASP A 143 -9.28 -8.83 21.00
N LYS A 144 -8.24 -8.93 21.84
CA LYS A 144 -7.61 -10.22 22.14
C LYS A 144 -8.56 -11.19 22.85
N ALA A 145 -9.47 -10.71 23.68
CA ALA A 145 -10.41 -11.56 24.42
C ALA A 145 -11.47 -12.14 23.48
N LYS A 146 -12.07 -11.31 22.63
CA LYS A 146 -13.01 -11.75 21.57
C LYS A 146 -12.35 -12.75 20.62
N GLN A 147 -11.09 -12.51 20.24
CA GLN A 147 -10.35 -13.46 19.40
C GLN A 147 -10.09 -14.79 20.12
N ALA A 148 -9.89 -14.79 21.45
CA ALA A 148 -9.75 -16.02 22.24
C ALA A 148 -11.05 -16.83 22.29
N GLU A 149 -12.18 -16.16 22.53
CA GLU A 149 -13.49 -16.82 22.51
C GLU A 149 -13.80 -17.44 21.13
N LEU A 150 -13.46 -16.73 20.05
CA LEU A 150 -13.61 -17.23 18.69
C LEU A 150 -12.72 -18.45 18.43
N TYR A 151 -11.45 -18.38 18.85
CA TYR A 151 -10.49 -19.47 18.72
C TYR A 151 -10.91 -20.71 19.50
N ASP A 152 -11.37 -20.55 20.74
CA ASP A 152 -11.84 -21.65 21.57
C ASP A 152 -13.09 -22.32 20.97
N LYS A 153 -13.93 -21.54 20.29
CA LYS A 153 -15.15 -22.03 19.64
C LYS A 153 -14.89 -22.75 18.31
N LEU A 154 -14.02 -22.21 17.46
CA LEU A 154 -13.82 -22.68 16.08
C LEU A 154 -12.59 -23.59 15.91
N GLY A 155 -11.62 -23.50 16.82
CA GLY A 155 -10.35 -24.23 16.72
C GLY A 155 -9.36 -23.61 15.72
N SER A 156 -8.14 -24.17 15.72
CA SER A 156 -7.00 -23.69 14.92
C SER A 156 -7.21 -23.75 13.40
N ASP A 157 -8.11 -24.60 12.94
CA ASP A 157 -8.34 -24.80 11.50
C ASP A 157 -9.16 -23.66 10.88
N GLN A 158 -9.85 -22.87 11.71
CA GLN A 158 -10.81 -21.86 11.26
C GLN A 158 -10.59 -20.48 11.90
N ALA A 159 -9.77 -20.38 12.95
CA ALA A 159 -9.51 -19.13 13.64
C ALA A 159 -8.02 -18.98 13.97
N ASN A 160 -7.50 -17.77 13.78
CA ASN A 160 -6.16 -17.43 14.22
C ASN A 160 -6.09 -17.32 15.75
N PRO A 161 -4.97 -17.74 16.37
CA PRO A 161 -4.79 -17.60 17.81
C PRO A 161 -4.81 -16.12 18.23
N PRO A 162 -5.16 -15.83 19.50
CA PRO A 162 -5.26 -14.45 19.99
C PRO A 162 -3.96 -13.66 19.81
N GLY A 163 -4.03 -12.53 19.11
CA GLY A 163 -2.87 -11.71 18.78
C GLY A 163 -2.22 -12.04 17.44
N TYR A 164 -2.75 -12.97 16.66
CA TYR A 164 -2.29 -13.31 15.30
C TYR A 164 -3.37 -13.07 14.24
N SER A 165 -4.41 -12.31 14.59
CA SER A 165 -5.52 -11.93 13.70
C SER A 165 -5.40 -10.45 13.34
N GLU A 166 -5.51 -10.09 12.05
CA GLU A 166 -5.46 -8.69 11.63
C GLU A 166 -6.63 -7.85 12.17
N HIS A 167 -7.76 -8.48 12.53
CA HIS A 167 -8.87 -7.80 13.21
C HIS A 167 -8.45 -7.17 14.56
N ASN A 168 -7.37 -7.67 15.18
CA ASN A 168 -6.80 -7.07 16.39
C ASN A 168 -6.11 -5.73 16.13
N LEU A 169 -5.75 -5.42 14.88
CA LEU A 169 -5.17 -4.12 14.50
C LEU A 169 -6.24 -3.05 14.28
N GLY A 170 -7.50 -3.47 14.08
CA GLY A 170 -8.55 -2.56 13.62
C GLY A 170 -8.27 -2.03 12.21
N LEU A 171 -7.52 -2.76 11.38
CA LEU A 171 -7.24 -2.40 9.98
C LEU A 171 -7.88 -3.35 8.97
N SER A 172 -8.58 -4.39 9.45
CA SER A 172 -9.26 -5.37 8.62
C SER A 172 -10.73 -5.49 8.98
N MET A 173 -11.54 -5.83 7.98
CA MET A 173 -12.96 -6.10 8.13
C MET A 173 -13.40 -7.22 7.20
N ASP A 174 -14.34 -8.02 7.67
CA ASP A 174 -15.05 -9.02 6.89
C ASP A 174 -16.31 -8.34 6.31
N ILE A 175 -16.34 -8.16 5.00
CA ILE A 175 -17.44 -7.52 4.27
C ILE A 175 -18.34 -8.62 3.68
N GLY A 176 -19.65 -8.45 3.82
CA GLY A 176 -20.69 -9.31 3.28
C GLY A 176 -21.59 -8.62 2.26
N SER A 177 -22.51 -9.39 1.69
CA SER A 177 -23.55 -8.91 0.80
C SER A 177 -24.89 -9.56 1.13
N THR A 178 -25.97 -8.77 1.10
CA THR A 178 -27.34 -9.31 1.22
C THR A 178 -27.78 -10.08 -0.02
N LEU A 179 -27.03 -10.02 -1.13
CA LEU A 179 -27.34 -10.69 -2.40
C LEU A 179 -26.63 -12.04 -2.57
N GLY A 180 -25.72 -12.42 -1.68
CA GLY A 180 -25.08 -13.74 -1.69
C GLY A 180 -23.63 -13.75 -1.23
N ALA A 181 -22.94 -14.86 -1.50
CA ALA A 181 -21.55 -15.04 -1.13
C ALA A 181 -20.62 -14.06 -1.85
N MET A 182 -19.62 -13.53 -1.15
CA MET A 182 -18.67 -12.56 -1.70
C MET A 182 -17.85 -13.06 -2.89
N LYS A 183 -17.71 -14.39 -3.08
CA LYS A 183 -17.05 -14.93 -4.29
C LYS A 183 -17.85 -14.65 -5.58
N SER A 184 -19.13 -14.31 -5.49
CA SER A 184 -20.02 -14.20 -6.65
C SER A 184 -21.08 -13.09 -6.56
N SER A 185 -21.14 -12.34 -5.46
CA SER A 185 -22.08 -11.22 -5.31
C SER A 185 -21.60 -9.99 -6.10
N PRO A 186 -22.51 -9.08 -6.49
CA PRO A 186 -22.13 -7.80 -7.08
C PRO A 186 -21.13 -7.01 -6.24
N GLU A 187 -21.30 -7.01 -4.91
CA GLU A 187 -20.41 -6.36 -3.95
C GLU A 187 -19.01 -6.95 -3.97
N GLY A 188 -18.90 -8.28 -3.98
CA GLY A 188 -17.60 -8.95 -3.99
C GLY A 188 -16.84 -8.73 -5.30
N GLU A 189 -17.53 -8.83 -6.44
CA GLU A 189 -16.94 -8.52 -7.75
C GLU A 189 -16.51 -7.05 -7.86
N TRP A 190 -17.32 -6.12 -7.34
CA TRP A 190 -16.99 -4.71 -7.33
C TRP A 190 -15.76 -4.43 -6.46
N LEU A 191 -15.72 -4.97 -5.24
CA LEU A 191 -14.60 -4.78 -4.32
C LEU A 191 -13.31 -5.37 -4.88
N LYS A 192 -13.34 -6.60 -5.44
CA LYS A 192 -12.17 -7.21 -6.08
C LYS A 192 -11.56 -6.32 -7.16
N LYS A 193 -12.38 -5.58 -7.89
CA LYS A 193 -11.94 -4.69 -8.99
C LYS A 193 -11.55 -3.29 -8.53
N ASN A 194 -12.10 -2.79 -7.42
CA ASN A 194 -12.05 -1.36 -7.09
C ASN A 194 -11.53 -1.04 -5.69
N ALA A 195 -11.53 -1.97 -4.73
CA ALA A 195 -11.16 -1.70 -3.34
C ALA A 195 -9.75 -1.07 -3.21
N TRP A 196 -8.82 -1.47 -4.08
CA TRP A 196 -7.45 -0.95 -4.12
C TRP A 196 -7.38 0.56 -4.40
N LYS A 197 -8.39 1.13 -5.07
CA LYS A 197 -8.48 2.58 -5.31
C LYS A 197 -8.74 3.37 -4.03
N HIS A 198 -9.17 2.68 -2.96
CA HIS A 198 -9.59 3.27 -1.70
C HIS A 198 -8.68 2.85 -0.53
N GLY A 199 -7.51 2.27 -0.80
CA GLY A 199 -6.60 1.85 0.26
C GLY A 199 -6.79 0.41 0.73
N PHE A 200 -7.75 -0.34 0.18
CA PHE A 200 -8.09 -1.70 0.64
C PHE A 200 -7.60 -2.77 -0.32
N VAL A 201 -7.23 -3.95 0.22
CA VAL A 201 -6.87 -5.12 -0.58
C VAL A 201 -7.64 -6.35 -0.10
N VAL A 202 -7.91 -7.28 -1.02
CA VAL A 202 -8.32 -8.65 -0.64
C VAL A 202 -7.09 -9.29 0.00
N ARG A 203 -7.14 -9.55 1.30
CA ARG A 203 -5.93 -9.91 2.06
C ARG A 203 -5.42 -11.32 1.76
N TYR A 204 -6.34 -12.25 1.47
CA TYR A 204 -6.08 -13.66 1.27
C TYR A 204 -6.67 -14.13 -0.07
N PRO A 205 -5.97 -13.90 -1.20
CA PRO A 205 -6.41 -14.38 -2.52
C PRO A 205 -6.12 -15.88 -2.72
N GLU A 206 -6.83 -16.49 -3.68
CA GLU A 206 -6.87 -17.96 -3.89
C GLU A 206 -5.53 -18.56 -4.33
N ASP A 207 -4.69 -17.78 -5.01
CA ASP A 207 -3.41 -18.17 -5.60
C ASP A 207 -2.19 -17.83 -4.74
N LYS A 208 -2.40 -17.31 -3.52
CA LYS A 208 -1.31 -16.90 -2.60
C LYS A 208 -1.35 -17.61 -1.25
N THR A 209 -2.07 -18.73 -1.16
CA THR A 209 -2.21 -19.52 0.09
C THR A 209 -0.87 -20.02 0.63
N ASP A 210 0.08 -20.36 -0.25
CA ASP A 210 1.41 -20.83 0.13
C ASP A 210 2.28 -19.71 0.76
N ILE A 211 1.91 -18.45 0.54
CA ILE A 211 2.62 -17.27 1.05
C ILE A 211 1.94 -16.76 2.32
N THR A 212 0.62 -16.58 2.30
CA THR A 212 -0.14 -16.05 3.45
C THR A 212 -0.37 -17.09 4.54
N GLY A 213 -0.38 -18.38 4.17
CA GLY A 213 -0.76 -19.48 5.05
C GLY A 213 -2.25 -19.54 5.37
N ILE A 214 -3.08 -18.71 4.71
CA ILE A 214 -4.53 -18.63 4.91
C ILE A 214 -5.23 -18.95 3.58
N MET A 215 -6.30 -19.73 3.66
CA MET A 215 -7.11 -20.10 2.49
C MET A 215 -7.79 -18.87 1.87
N TYR A 216 -8.38 -19.03 0.69
CA TYR A 216 -9.09 -17.94 0.02
C TYR A 216 -10.22 -17.36 0.87
N GLU A 217 -10.16 -16.06 1.17
CA GLU A 217 -11.20 -15.32 1.92
C GLU A 217 -11.67 -14.10 1.13
N PRO A 218 -12.66 -14.24 0.21
CA PRO A 218 -13.18 -13.13 -0.60
C PRO A 218 -13.85 -12.02 0.20
N TRP A 219 -14.16 -12.26 1.48
CA TRP A 219 -14.78 -11.30 2.39
C TRP A 219 -13.77 -10.48 3.19
N HIS A 220 -12.51 -10.92 3.33
CA HIS A 220 -11.55 -10.31 4.25
C HIS A 220 -10.74 -9.21 3.56
N PHE A 221 -11.05 -7.96 3.90
CA PHE A 221 -10.39 -6.79 3.36
C PHE A 221 -9.50 -6.13 4.40
N ARG A 222 -8.27 -5.81 3.97
CA ARG A 222 -7.25 -5.14 4.78
C ARG A 222 -6.99 -3.75 4.21
N TYR A 223 -7.05 -2.73 5.05
CA TYR A 223 -6.57 -1.40 4.70
C TYR A 223 -5.04 -1.31 4.83
N VAL A 224 -4.41 -0.85 3.75
CA VAL A 224 -2.97 -0.56 3.64
C VAL A 224 -2.70 0.86 3.16
N GLY A 225 -3.75 1.61 2.78
CA GLY A 225 -3.66 2.97 2.30
C GLY A 225 -3.22 3.11 0.84
N LEU A 226 -3.32 4.33 0.33
CA LEU A 226 -2.72 4.73 -0.93
C LEU A 226 -1.31 5.30 -0.68
N PRO A 227 -0.35 5.08 -1.58
CA PRO A 227 -0.46 4.39 -2.86
C PRO A 227 -0.27 2.86 -2.75
N HIS A 228 -0.08 2.34 -1.54
CA HIS A 228 0.33 0.96 -1.26
C HIS A 228 -0.59 -0.08 -1.90
N SER A 229 -1.90 0.04 -1.67
CA SER A 229 -2.92 -0.84 -2.27
C SER A 229 -2.93 -0.81 -3.80
N ALA A 230 -2.67 0.34 -4.43
CA ALA A 230 -2.58 0.45 -5.87
C ALA A 230 -1.37 -0.32 -6.43
N ILE A 231 -0.21 -0.20 -5.77
CA ILE A 231 0.99 -0.94 -6.14
C ILE A 231 0.78 -2.44 -5.90
N MET A 232 0.17 -2.83 -4.78
CA MET A 232 -0.17 -4.22 -4.51
C MET A 232 -1.09 -4.81 -5.58
N ASN A 233 -2.08 -4.05 -6.04
CA ASN A 233 -2.97 -4.47 -7.12
C ASN A 233 -2.25 -4.55 -8.48
N GLU A 234 -1.37 -3.60 -8.81
CA GLU A 234 -0.63 -3.58 -10.07
C GLU A 234 0.33 -4.76 -10.22
N TYR A 235 1.03 -5.11 -9.14
CA TYR A 235 2.04 -6.16 -9.12
C TYR A 235 1.51 -7.51 -8.61
N ASP A 236 0.21 -7.60 -8.30
CA ASP A 236 -0.43 -8.78 -7.75
C ASP A 236 0.27 -9.31 -6.49
N PHE A 237 0.53 -8.40 -5.55
CA PHE A 237 1.18 -8.70 -4.27
C PHE A 237 0.17 -8.90 -3.13
N VAL A 238 0.45 -9.91 -2.30
CA VAL A 238 0.00 -9.90 -0.89
C VAL A 238 0.92 -9.04 -0.03
N LEU A 239 0.48 -8.67 1.18
CA LEU A 239 1.23 -7.78 2.05
C LEU A 239 2.65 -8.29 2.36
N GLU A 240 2.81 -9.61 2.51
CA GLU A 240 4.10 -10.26 2.69
C GLU A 240 5.09 -9.95 1.56
N GLU A 241 4.65 -10.12 0.30
CA GLU A 241 5.46 -9.86 -0.89
C GLU A 241 5.73 -8.37 -1.04
N TYR A 242 4.72 -7.53 -0.82
CA TYR A 242 4.84 -6.08 -0.94
C TYR A 242 5.90 -5.51 0.02
N LEU A 243 5.89 -5.94 1.28
CA LEU A 243 6.88 -5.48 2.27
C LEU A 243 8.28 -6.00 1.96
N ALA A 244 8.40 -7.22 1.42
CA ALA A 244 9.69 -7.74 0.95
C ALA A 244 10.22 -6.91 -0.24
N TYR A 245 9.34 -6.58 -1.19
CA TYR A 245 9.65 -5.74 -2.33
C TYR A 245 10.11 -4.34 -1.92
N LEU A 246 9.38 -3.65 -1.04
CA LEU A 246 9.77 -2.32 -0.56
C LEU A 246 11.15 -2.33 0.12
N LYS A 247 11.42 -3.37 0.92
CA LYS A 247 12.70 -3.53 1.60
C LYS A 247 13.85 -3.76 0.61
N GLU A 248 13.63 -4.54 -0.44
CA GLU A 248 14.62 -4.78 -1.49
C GLU A 248 14.91 -3.51 -2.30
N GLN A 249 13.86 -2.81 -2.74
CA GLN A 249 14.01 -1.61 -3.57
C GLN A 249 14.53 -0.40 -2.79
N SER A 250 14.31 -0.35 -1.47
CA SER A 250 14.62 0.77 -0.56
C SER A 250 13.88 2.08 -0.87
N SER A 251 13.59 2.40 -2.13
CA SER A 251 12.75 3.52 -2.54
C SER A 251 12.12 3.26 -3.90
N ILE A 252 10.84 3.59 -4.04
CA ILE A 252 10.08 3.51 -5.29
C ILE A 252 9.22 4.76 -5.47
N HIS A 253 8.78 4.99 -6.70
CA HIS A 253 7.85 6.06 -7.05
C HIS A 253 6.60 5.46 -7.69
N ALA A 254 5.45 6.07 -7.43
CA ALA A 254 4.18 5.68 -8.03
C ALA A 254 3.31 6.91 -8.32
N GLU A 255 2.56 6.87 -9.41
CA GLU A 255 1.51 7.85 -9.70
C GLU A 255 0.15 7.19 -9.46
N VAL A 256 -0.65 7.74 -8.55
CA VAL A 256 -2.00 7.25 -8.29
C VAL A 256 -2.97 8.42 -8.33
N ALA A 257 -3.98 8.34 -9.20
CA ALA A 257 -4.99 9.39 -9.41
C ALA A 257 -4.38 10.79 -9.66
N GLY A 258 -3.28 10.85 -10.43
CA GLY A 258 -2.58 12.10 -10.75
C GLY A 258 -1.70 12.66 -9.63
N LYS A 259 -1.59 11.96 -8.50
CA LYS A 259 -0.68 12.31 -7.40
C LYS A 259 0.58 11.46 -7.46
N MET A 260 1.74 12.12 -7.43
CA MET A 260 3.05 11.46 -7.37
C MET A 260 3.43 11.16 -5.93
N TYR A 261 3.81 9.91 -5.69
CA TYR A 261 4.27 9.41 -4.41
C TYR A 261 5.72 8.95 -4.47
N THR A 262 6.44 9.16 -3.38
CA THR A 262 7.72 8.50 -3.10
C THR A 262 7.55 7.62 -1.87
N ILE A 263 7.88 6.35 -1.99
CA ILE A 263 7.75 5.35 -0.91
C ILE A 263 9.15 4.83 -0.60
N SER A 264 9.64 5.10 0.61
CA SER A 264 11.00 4.75 1.02
C SER A 264 10.99 3.87 2.26
N TYR A 265 11.77 2.79 2.21
CA TYR A 265 11.96 1.85 3.32
C TYR A 265 13.24 2.18 4.08
N TYR A 266 13.16 2.24 5.40
CA TYR A 266 14.30 2.48 6.27
C TYR A 266 14.38 1.39 7.35
N PRO A 267 15.44 0.56 7.38
CA PRO A 267 15.68 -0.32 8.52
C PRO A 267 16.03 0.52 9.75
N ILE A 268 15.47 0.19 10.91
CA ILE A 268 15.67 0.97 12.14
C ILE A 268 16.15 0.09 13.29
N LYS A 269 17.33 0.44 13.83
CA LYS A 269 17.95 -0.23 14.98
C LYS A 269 18.12 0.68 16.20
N GLY A 270 17.85 1.97 16.01
CA GLY A 270 18.08 3.03 17.00
C GLY A 270 17.28 4.26 16.60
N LYS A 271 17.87 5.45 16.71
CA LYS A 271 17.25 6.68 16.19
C LYS A 271 17.51 6.84 14.70
N LEU A 272 16.50 7.32 13.99
CA LEU A 272 16.56 7.67 12.58
C LEU A 272 16.03 9.09 12.42
N GLU A 273 16.82 9.96 11.78
CA GLU A 273 16.38 11.31 11.42
C GLU A 273 16.11 11.38 9.92
N LEU A 274 14.91 11.81 9.55
CA LEU A 274 14.45 11.91 8.16
C LEU A 274 13.99 13.33 7.87
N VAL A 275 14.16 13.76 6.63
CA VAL A 275 13.63 15.02 6.14
C VAL A 275 12.32 14.75 5.42
N VAL A 276 11.24 15.37 5.89
CA VAL A 276 9.88 15.19 5.37
C VAL A 276 9.23 16.54 5.02
N PRO A 277 8.21 16.56 4.15
CA PRO A 277 7.44 17.77 3.87
C PRO A 277 6.84 18.37 5.15
N SER A 278 7.05 19.67 5.37
CA SER A 278 6.56 20.37 6.58
C SER A 278 5.07 20.70 6.56
N ASP A 279 4.41 20.54 5.41
CA ASP A 279 2.97 20.67 5.22
C ASP A 279 2.18 19.42 5.66
N GLY A 280 2.88 18.36 6.05
CA GLY A 280 2.25 17.10 6.48
C GLY A 280 1.93 16.15 5.33
N SER A 281 2.46 16.38 4.13
CA SER A 281 2.28 15.52 2.95
C SER A 281 3.11 14.23 3.04
N TYR A 282 2.97 13.49 4.14
CA TYR A 282 3.61 12.20 4.37
C TYR A 282 2.81 11.29 5.32
N THR A 283 3.00 9.98 5.18
CA THR A 283 2.60 8.97 6.16
C THR A 283 3.78 8.10 6.54
N ILE A 284 3.66 7.43 7.69
CA ILE A 284 4.68 6.54 8.22
C ILE A 284 4.01 5.30 8.75
N SER A 285 4.57 4.16 8.40
CA SER A 285 4.18 2.89 8.99
C SER A 285 5.41 2.04 9.24
N GLY A 286 5.47 1.40 10.40
CA GLY A 286 6.28 0.23 10.58
C GLY A 286 5.80 -0.95 9.73
N ASP A 287 6.68 -1.91 9.53
CA ASP A 287 6.37 -3.18 8.86
C ASP A 287 6.09 -4.33 9.86
N ASN A 288 6.10 -4.03 11.17
CA ASN A 288 6.04 -4.97 12.29
C ASN A 288 7.26 -5.90 12.45
N ARG A 289 8.40 -5.60 11.81
CA ARG A 289 9.59 -6.46 11.86
C ARG A 289 10.88 -5.69 12.10
N ASP A 290 11.33 -4.90 11.15
CA ASP A 290 12.67 -4.31 11.21
C ASP A 290 12.84 -2.94 10.56
N GLY A 291 11.76 -2.35 10.03
CA GLY A 291 11.83 -1.04 9.42
C GLY A 291 10.54 -0.24 9.42
N VAL A 292 10.69 0.96 8.89
CA VAL A 292 9.60 1.91 8.66
C VAL A 292 9.53 2.24 7.17
N ILE A 293 8.31 2.37 6.67
CA ILE A 293 7.96 2.86 5.35
C ILE A 293 7.55 4.31 5.53
N VAL A 294 8.21 5.21 4.82
CA VAL A 294 7.83 6.62 4.73
C VAL A 294 7.32 6.89 3.33
N THR A 295 6.08 7.33 3.25
CA THR A 295 5.41 7.68 2.01
C THR A 295 5.23 9.18 1.98
N THR A 296 5.77 9.86 0.97
CA THR A 296 5.57 11.30 0.76
C THR A 296 4.86 11.54 -0.56
N TRP A 297 4.18 12.68 -0.68
CA TRP A 297 3.58 13.12 -1.93
C TRP A 297 3.70 14.62 -2.11
N GLU A 298 3.53 15.07 -3.35
CA GLU A 298 3.37 16.49 -3.65
C GLU A 298 1.89 16.84 -3.64
N ASP A 299 1.49 17.85 -2.88
CA ASP A 299 0.18 18.45 -3.02
C ASP A 299 0.21 19.45 -4.17
N ASP A 300 -0.64 19.22 -5.16
CA ASP A 300 -0.80 19.98 -6.41
C ASP A 300 -1.30 21.44 -6.21
N SER A 301 -1.19 21.96 -4.98
CA SER A 301 -1.49 23.35 -4.62
C SER A 301 -0.57 24.37 -5.32
N SER A 302 0.52 23.92 -5.94
CA SER A 302 1.43 24.72 -6.76
C SER A 302 0.96 24.91 -8.21
N SER A 303 0.14 24.01 -8.78
CA SER A 303 -0.34 24.13 -10.17
C SER A 303 -1.50 25.12 -10.34
N LYS A 304 -2.22 25.46 -9.25
CA LYS A 304 -3.29 26.48 -9.27
C LYS A 304 -2.80 27.94 -9.34
N LYS A 305 -1.49 28.20 -9.44
CA LYS A 305 -0.93 29.57 -9.53
C LYS A 305 -0.62 30.05 -10.96
N VAL A 306 -0.90 29.28 -12.00
CA VAL A 306 -0.70 29.71 -13.40
C VAL A 306 -2.00 29.66 -14.19
N ALA A 307 -3.00 30.40 -13.71
CA ALA A 307 -4.15 30.82 -14.49
C ALA A 307 -4.56 32.21 -13.99
N GLY A 308 -3.72 33.20 -14.28
CA GLY A 308 -4.02 34.62 -14.18
C GLY A 308 -4.27 35.18 -15.56
#